data_AF-A0A7W0Y8V0-F1
#
_entry.id   AF-A0A7W0Y8V0-F1
#
_cell.length_a   1.000
_cell.length_b   1.000
_cell.length_c   1.000
_cell.angle_alpha   90.00
_cell.angle_beta   90.00
_cell.angle_gamma   90.00
#
_symmetry.space_group_name_H-M   'P 1'
#
loop_
_entity.id
_entity.type
_entity.pdbx_description
1 polymer ?
#
loop_
_entity_poly.entity_id
_entity_poly.type
_entity_poly.pdbx_seq_one_letter_code
_entity_poly.pdbx_strand_id
1 'polypeptide(L)'
;MKPNNHEPNQGEGDKASARKYNRNVKRFVRENRVEPAAQEAKAFVETAPDQATRDELAGLRPRKSDAEVTVDKLLAHGRGMFDRVSVRMRSAVDRVRSWYEKQR
;
A
#
# COMPACT_ATOMS: atom_id res chain seq x y z
N MET A 1 21.61 -20.10 23.18
CA MET A 1 20.47 -19.17 23.01
C MET A 1 20.27 -18.92 21.52
N LYS A 2 19.09 -19.21 20.97
CA LYS A 2 18.78 -18.90 19.56
C LYS A 2 18.55 -17.39 19.44
N PRO A 3 19.12 -16.68 18.46
CA PRO A 3 18.81 -15.27 18.26
C PRO A 3 17.33 -15.15 17.87
N ASN A 4 16.54 -14.50 18.72
CA ASN A 4 15.18 -14.11 18.39
C ASN A 4 15.26 -13.02 17.32
N ASN A 5 15.08 -13.41 16.05
CA ASN A 5 14.87 -12.53 14.90
C ASN A 5 13.50 -11.82 14.99
N HIS A 6 13.19 -11.18 16.11
CA HIS A 6 12.10 -10.21 16.14
C HIS A 6 12.64 -8.90 15.58
N GLU A 7 12.51 -8.76 14.25
CA GLU A 7 12.70 -7.48 13.58
C GLU A 7 11.78 -6.45 14.26
N PRO A 8 12.30 -5.31 14.74
CA PRO A 8 11.51 -4.30 15.44
C PRO A 8 10.46 -3.62 14.54
N ASN A 9 10.43 -3.97 13.25
CA ASN A 9 9.43 -3.52 12.28
C ASN A 9 8.36 -4.58 11.96
N GLN A 10 8.08 -5.53 12.87
CA GLN A 10 6.94 -6.45 12.78
C GLN A 10 5.58 -5.75 13.03
N GLY A 11 5.37 -4.58 12.42
CA GLY A 11 4.12 -3.80 12.45
C GLY A 11 3.48 -3.64 11.07
N GLU A 12 2.37 -2.90 11.02
CA GLU A 12 1.71 -2.44 9.79
C GLU A 12 2.72 -1.66 8.91
N GLY A 13 3.41 -2.38 8.01
CA GLY A 13 4.55 -1.84 7.25
C GLY A 13 5.65 -2.85 6.95
N ASP A 14 5.64 -4.02 7.60
CA ASP A 14 6.57 -5.09 7.29
C ASP A 14 6.38 -5.59 5.84
N LYS A 15 7.51 -5.75 5.12
CA LYS A 15 7.53 -6.29 3.75
C LYS A 15 6.93 -7.69 3.69
N ALA A 16 7.10 -8.52 4.72
CA ALA A 16 6.51 -9.86 4.73
C ALA A 16 4.98 -9.79 4.86
N SER A 17 4.47 -8.94 5.76
CA SER A 17 3.04 -8.67 5.92
C SER A 17 2.42 -8.09 4.65
N ALA A 18 3.06 -7.10 4.02
CA ALA A 18 2.61 -6.52 2.75
C ALA A 18 2.55 -7.56 1.61
N ARG A 19 3.57 -8.44 1.52
CA ARG A 19 3.56 -9.56 0.56
C ARG A 19 2.43 -10.55 0.82
N LYS A 20 2.17 -10.88 2.10
CA LYS A 20 1.05 -11.76 2.49
C LYS A 20 -0.30 -11.14 2.12
N TYR A 21 -0.49 -9.85 2.41
CA TYR A 21 -1.68 -9.10 2.03
C TYR A 21 -1.90 -9.10 0.51
N ASN A 22 -0.86 -8.75 -0.25
CA ASN A 22 -0.93 -8.75 -1.72
C ASN A 22 -1.26 -10.13 -2.31
N ARG A 23 -0.74 -11.21 -1.72
CA ARG A 23 -1.11 -12.58 -2.15
C ARG A 23 -2.58 -12.87 -1.89
N ASN A 24 -3.10 -12.47 -0.74
CA ASN A 24 -4.50 -12.68 -0.38
C ASN A 24 -5.43 -11.90 -1.31
N VAL A 25 -5.11 -10.63 -1.60
CA VAL A 25 -5.89 -9.80 -2.54
C VAL A 25 -5.90 -10.42 -3.94
N LYS A 26 -4.73 -10.80 -4.47
CA LYS A 26 -4.65 -11.47 -5.78
C LYS A 26 -5.44 -12.77 -5.83
N ARG A 27 -5.39 -13.56 -4.76
CA ARG A 27 -6.19 -14.80 -4.66
C ARG A 27 -7.68 -14.49 -4.67
N PHE A 28 -8.13 -13.50 -3.90
CA PHE A 28 -9.52 -13.09 -3.81
C PHE A 28 -10.09 -12.63 -5.16
N VAL A 29 -9.30 -11.83 -5.91
CA VAL A 29 -9.64 -11.42 -7.27
C VAL A 29 -9.69 -12.63 -8.21
N ARG A 30 -8.69 -13.51 -8.16
CA ARG A 30 -8.64 -14.72 -8.99
C ARG A 30 -9.81 -15.68 -8.73
N GLU A 31 -10.29 -15.74 -7.49
CA GLU A 31 -11.44 -16.55 -7.08
C GLU A 31 -12.79 -15.89 -7.46
N ASN A 32 -12.78 -14.76 -8.19
CA ASN A 32 -13.97 -13.99 -8.60
C ASN A 32 -14.89 -13.60 -7.43
N ARG A 33 -14.32 -13.41 -6.23
CA ARG A 33 -15.08 -13.10 -5.01
C ARG A 33 -15.39 -11.61 -4.84
N VAL A 34 -14.91 -10.77 -5.75
CA VAL A 34 -15.13 -9.31 -5.73
C VAL A 34 -16.62 -8.98 -5.86
N GLU A 35 -17.27 -9.56 -6.87
CA GLU A 35 -18.69 -9.28 -7.15
C GLU A 35 -19.62 -9.79 -6.03
N PRO A 36 -19.50 -11.04 -5.54
CA PRO A 36 -20.27 -11.49 -4.38
C PRO A 36 -20.08 -10.62 -3.13
N ALA A 37 -18.84 -10.23 -2.83
CA ALA A 37 -18.57 -9.41 -1.66
C ALA A 37 -19.14 -7.99 -1.79
N ALA A 38 -19.16 -7.42 -3.00
CA ALA A 38 -19.80 -6.14 -3.25
C ALA A 38 -21.32 -6.23 -3.07
N GLN A 39 -21.94 -7.32 -3.52
CA GLN A 39 -23.38 -7.56 -3.34
C GLN A 39 -23.74 -7.79 -1.88
N GLU A 40 -22.95 -8.57 -1.14
CA GLU A 40 -23.12 -8.76 0.31
C GLU A 40 -22.99 -7.43 1.07
N ALA A 41 -21.99 -6.62 0.75
CA ALA A 41 -21.82 -5.30 1.36
C ALA A 41 -23.00 -4.37 1.06
N LYS A 42 -23.49 -4.36 -0.19
CA LYS A 42 -24.68 -3.60 -0.58
C LYS A 42 -25.91 -4.06 0.19
N ALA A 43 -26.15 -5.37 0.25
CA ALA A 43 -27.28 -5.95 0.99
C ALA A 43 -27.22 -5.60 2.49
N PHE A 44 -26.02 -5.58 3.08
CA PHE A 44 -25.84 -5.18 4.47
C PHE A 44 -26.24 -3.72 4.72
N VAL A 45 -25.81 -2.80 3.85
CA VAL A 45 -26.18 -1.38 3.94
C VAL A 45 -27.69 -1.18 3.77
N GLU A 46 -28.30 -1.91 2.83
CA GLU A 46 -29.75 -1.81 2.57
C GLU A 46 -30.60 -2.42 3.69
N THR A 47 -30.15 -3.50 4.33
CA THR A 47 -30.89 -4.21 5.39
C THR A 47 -30.72 -3.57 6.77
N ALA A 48 -29.55 -3.00 7.05
CA ALA A 48 -29.22 -2.45 8.36
C ALA A 48 -28.46 -1.11 8.24
N PRO A 49 -29.11 -0.05 7.70
CA PRO A 49 -28.44 1.22 7.41
C PRO A 49 -27.84 1.88 8.66
N ASP A 50 -28.53 1.80 9.80
CA ASP A 50 -28.04 2.36 11.06
C ASP A 50 -26.80 1.62 11.59
N GLN A 51 -26.75 0.30 11.42
CA GLN A 51 -25.60 -0.51 11.83
C GLN A 51 -24.42 -0.29 10.88
N ALA A 52 -24.67 -0.23 9.56
CA ALA A 52 -23.66 0.12 8.57
C ALA A 52 -23.03 1.49 8.88
N THR A 53 -23.85 2.49 9.20
CA THR A 53 -23.36 3.84 9.59
C THR A 53 -22.51 3.78 10.85
N ARG A 54 -22.90 2.98 11.86
CA ARG A 54 -22.11 2.79 13.08
C ARG A 54 -20.77 2.10 12.80
N ASP A 55 -20.77 1.10 11.94
CA ASP A 55 -19.56 0.34 11.60
C ASP A 55 -18.61 1.18 10.73
N GLU A 56 -19.12 2.00 9.81
CA GLU A 56 -18.34 3.00 9.08
C GLU A 56 -17.73 4.03 10.03
N LEU A 57 -18.52 4.59 10.95
CA LEU A 57 -18.02 5.52 11.97
C LEU A 57 -16.99 4.87 12.89
N ALA A 58 -17.14 3.58 13.21
CA ALA A 58 -16.16 2.82 13.98
C ALA A 58 -14.86 2.57 13.20
N GLY A 59 -14.95 2.39 11.88
CA GLY A 59 -13.80 2.24 10.98
C GLY A 59 -13.06 3.55 10.70
N LEU A 60 -13.76 4.70 10.76
CA LEU A 60 -13.17 6.03 10.63
C LEU A 60 -12.48 6.53 11.90
N ARG A 61 -12.77 5.92 13.06
CA ARG A 61 -12.04 6.26 14.28
C ARG A 61 -10.57 5.89 14.07
N PRO A 62 -9.63 6.83 14.25
CA PRO A 62 -8.22 6.51 14.16
C PRO A 62 -7.96 5.37 15.15
N ARG A 63 -7.43 4.26 14.63
CA ARG A 63 -6.98 3.21 15.52
C ARG A 63 -5.88 3.82 16.39
N LYS A 64 -5.76 3.40 17.65
CA LYS A 64 -4.74 3.93 18.58
C LYS A 64 -3.30 3.89 18.02
N SER A 65 -3.05 3.16 16.92
CA SER A 65 -1.80 3.08 16.17
C SER A 65 -1.61 4.13 15.05
N ASP A 66 -2.63 4.90 14.67
CA ASP A 66 -2.57 5.92 13.60
C ASP A 66 -2.10 7.29 14.10
N ALA A 67 -1.67 7.38 15.36
CA ALA A 67 -1.13 8.59 15.93
C ALA A 67 0.20 8.95 15.24
N GLU A 68 0.13 10.00 14.42
CA GLU A 68 1.23 10.80 13.86
C GLU A 68 1.97 10.20 12.65
N VAL A 69 1.30 10.27 11.49
CA VAL A 69 2.02 10.51 10.22
C VAL A 69 2.43 11.99 10.20
N THR A 70 3.59 12.29 10.79
CA THR A 70 4.21 13.62 10.73
C THR A 70 4.68 13.94 9.30
N VAL A 71 4.56 15.20 8.89
CA VAL A 71 4.99 15.69 7.56
C VAL A 71 6.46 15.33 7.26
N ASP A 72 7.31 15.30 8.27
CA ASP A 72 8.70 14.88 8.15
C ASP A 72 8.86 13.41 7.75
N LYS A 73 7.96 12.53 8.21
CA LYS A 73 7.93 11.11 7.83
C LYS A 73 7.51 10.93 6.38
N LEU A 74 6.58 11.76 5.90
CA LEU A 74 6.19 11.86 4.49
C LEU A 74 7.34 12.39 3.62
N LEU A 75 8.04 13.45 4.06
CA LEU A 75 9.19 14.01 3.36
C LEU A 75 10.37 13.03 3.30
N ALA A 76 10.62 12.29 4.38
CA ALA A 76 11.64 11.24 4.42
C ALA A 76 11.32 10.09 3.45
N HIS A 77 10.04 9.67 3.39
CA HIS A 77 9.61 8.64 2.43
C HIS A 77 9.65 9.16 0.98
N GLY A 78 9.29 10.43 0.78
CA GLY A 78 9.33 11.11 -0.51
C GLY A 78 10.75 11.21 -1.08
N ARG A 79 11.74 11.59 -0.27
CA ARG A 79 13.16 11.63 -0.70
C ARG A 79 13.66 10.27 -1.20
N GLY A 80 13.38 9.19 -0.47
CA GLY A 80 13.81 7.85 -0.86
C GLY A 80 13.11 7.30 -2.12
N MET A 81 11.92 7.81 -2.45
CA MET A 81 11.28 7.54 -3.75
C MET A 81 11.87 8.40 -4.85
N PHE A 82 12.13 9.68 -4.58
CA PHE A 82 12.70 10.62 -5.55
C PHE A 82 14.11 10.21 -5.99
N ASP A 83 14.94 9.73 -5.06
CA ASP A 83 16.29 9.25 -5.38
C ASP A 83 16.25 8.06 -6.36
N ARG A 84 15.33 7.11 -6.14
CA ARG A 84 15.15 5.95 -7.02
C ARG A 84 14.62 6.32 -8.41
N VAL A 85 13.76 7.33 -8.49
CA VAL A 85 13.28 7.87 -9.77
C VAL A 85 14.39 8.62 -10.49
N SER A 86 15.20 9.40 -9.78
CA SER A 86 16.30 10.19 -10.34
C SER A 86 17.37 9.33 -11.02
N VAL A 87 17.64 8.14 -10.48
CA VAL A 87 18.59 7.17 -11.06
C VAL A 87 18.05 6.62 -12.39
N ARG A 88 16.76 6.29 -12.44
CA ARG A 88 16.11 5.80 -13.67
C ARG A 88 16.00 6.88 -14.74
N MET A 89 15.73 8.12 -14.34
CA MET A 89 15.69 9.27 -15.26
C MET A 89 17.07 9.55 -15.87
N ARG A 90 18.15 9.48 -15.09
CA ARG A 90 19.52 9.63 -15.63
C ARG A 90 19.83 8.57 -16.68
N SER A 91 19.52 7.30 -16.39
CA SER A 91 19.69 6.22 -17.38
C SER A 91 18.82 6.39 -18.64
N ALA A 92 17.66 7.02 -18.53
CA ALA A 92 16.81 7.32 -19.68
C ALA A 92 17.39 8.46 -20.53
N VAL A 93 17.87 9.52 -19.89
CA VAL A 93 18.51 10.66 -20.55
C VAL A 93 19.79 10.24 -21.28
N ASP A 94 20.62 9.40 -20.68
CA ASP A 94 21.85 8.91 -21.31
C ASP A 94 21.56 8.01 -22.53
N ARG A 95 20.48 7.22 -22.50
CA ARG A 95 20.02 6.44 -23.66
C ARG A 95 19.49 7.31 -24.78
N VAL A 96 18.73 8.36 -24.46
CA VAL A 96 18.24 9.30 -25.48
C VAL A 96 19.40 10.06 -26.10
N ARG A 97 20.37 10.49 -25.30
CA ARG A 97 21.57 11.19 -25.76
C ARG A 97 22.42 10.35 -26.72
N SER A 98 22.71 9.11 -26.33
CA SER A 98 23.48 8.17 -27.16
C SER A 98 22.74 7.76 -28.45
N TRP A 99 21.41 7.69 -28.43
CA TRP A 99 20.61 7.49 -29.64
C TRP A 99 20.70 8.70 -30.58
N TYR A 100 20.67 9.91 -30.04
CA TYR A 100 20.76 11.15 -30.81
C TYR A 100 22.16 11.36 -31.41
N GLU A 101 23.23 11.03 -30.68
CA GLU A 101 24.61 11.09 -31.16
C GLU A 101 24.90 10.08 -32.28
N LYS A 102 24.15 8.96 -32.33
CA LYS A 102 24.28 7.93 -33.37
C LYS A 102 23.51 8.27 -34.66
N GLN A 103 22.61 9.25 -34.62
CA GLN A 103 21.82 9.73 -35.76
C GLN A 103 22.45 10.94 -36.45
N ARG A 104 23.58 11.45 -35.93
CA ARG A 104 24.39 12.52 -36.51
C ARG A 104 25.64 11.94 -37.16
#